data_AF-A0A177PBV3-F1
#
_entry.id   AF-A0A177PBV3-F1
#
_cell.length_a   1.000
_cell.length_b   1.000
_cell.length_c   1.000
_cell.angle_alpha   90.00
_cell.angle_beta   90.00
_cell.angle_gamma   90.00
#
_symmetry.space_group_name_H-M   'P 1'
#
loop_
_entity.id
_entity.type
_entity.pdbx_description
1 polymer ?
#
loop_
_entity_poly.entity_id
_entity_poly.type
_entity_poly.pdbx_seq_one_letter_code
_entity_poly.pdbx_strand_id
1 'polypeptide(L)'
;MICLFVFYVTIRIYEQYFGWKAGLDSFAPEFQTYWLNLMWTELPLEFIAFCGIGGYLWKTRDRNIDAVTPREEMRRLLTLIGWLAIYAFTVYWGASYFTEQDGTWHQTVIRDTDFTPSHILEFYLSYPIYIIAGWGAFMYARTRIPQFANKISLPFLLFFAGPFMIFPNIGLNEWGHTFWFMEELFTAPLHWGFVFFGWFALAVFGTACQVLDRVIELSKEYEKDALSL
;
A
#
# COMPACT_ATOMS: atom_id res chain seq x y z
N MET A 1 12.57 -0.74 4.56
CA MET A 1 11.94 -1.81 5.37
C MET A 1 12.15 -1.59 6.86
N ILE A 2 13.38 -1.48 7.38
CA ILE A 2 13.63 -1.27 8.83
C ILE A 2 12.88 -0.04 9.39
N CYS A 3 12.95 1.11 8.71
CA CYS A 3 12.25 2.31 9.17
C CYS A 3 10.73 2.11 9.27
N LEU A 4 10.12 1.39 8.30
CA LEU A 4 8.68 1.09 8.32
C LEU A 4 8.34 0.10 9.43
N PHE A 5 9.18 -0.90 9.68
CA PHE A 5 9.00 -1.83 10.80
C PHE A 5 9.03 -1.08 12.14
N VAL A 6 10.04 -0.24 12.37
CA VAL A 6 10.15 0.56 13.59
C VAL A 6 8.95 1.51 13.72
N PHE A 7 8.52 2.13 12.62
CA PHE A 7 7.33 2.98 12.59
C PHE A 7 6.08 2.22 13.03
N TYR A 8 5.74 1.12 12.37
CA TYR A 8 4.54 0.34 12.70
C TYR A 8 4.58 -0.26 14.11
N VAL A 9 5.74 -0.71 14.58
CA VAL A 9 5.89 -1.17 15.97
C VAL A 9 5.68 -0.02 16.95
N THR A 10 6.14 1.19 16.63
CA THR A 10 5.92 2.38 17.47
C THR A 10 4.44 2.75 17.51
N ILE A 11 3.76 2.73 16.36
CA ILE A 11 2.31 2.92 16.27
C ILE A 11 1.57 1.85 17.09
N ARG A 12 1.99 0.60 16.99
CA ARG A 12 1.40 -0.50 17.75
C ARG A 12 1.54 -0.31 19.27
N ILE A 13 2.68 0.19 19.72
CA ILE A 13 2.91 0.52 21.13
C ILE A 13 2.07 1.74 21.54
N TYR A 14 1.97 2.75 20.67
CA TYR A 14 1.16 3.95 20.88
C TYR A 14 -0.31 3.57 21.12
N GLU A 15 -0.91 2.79 20.23
CA GLU A 15 -2.30 2.35 20.38
C GLU A 15 -2.51 1.41 21.57
N GLN A 16 -1.51 0.60 21.93
CA GLN A 16 -1.61 -0.25 23.12
C GLN A 16 -1.83 0.58 24.39
N TYR A 17 -1.28 1.79 24.44
CA TYR A 17 -1.39 2.66 25.60
C TYR A 17 -2.57 3.62 25.47
N PHE A 18 -2.64 4.37 24.37
CA PHE A 18 -3.65 5.41 24.18
C PHE A 18 -5.01 4.87 23.72
N GLY A 19 -5.08 3.63 23.22
CA GLY A 19 -6.35 3.00 22.87
C GLY A 19 -7.23 2.83 24.10
N TRP A 20 -6.67 2.25 25.16
CA TRP A 20 -7.39 2.08 26.43
C TRP A 20 -7.54 3.36 27.24
N LYS A 21 -6.55 4.27 27.16
CA LYS A 21 -6.54 5.48 27.98
C LYS A 21 -7.39 6.61 27.41
N ALA A 22 -7.41 6.76 26.08
CA ALA A 22 -7.95 7.95 25.42
C ALA A 22 -8.67 7.62 24.10
N GLY A 23 -8.92 6.35 23.79
CA GLY A 23 -9.54 5.90 22.54
C GLY A 23 -10.96 5.33 22.69
N LEU A 24 -11.49 5.26 23.91
CA LEU A 24 -12.78 4.61 24.21
C LEU A 24 -14.00 5.55 24.11
N ASP A 25 -13.81 6.86 24.28
CA ASP A 25 -14.86 7.87 24.21
C ASP A 25 -14.42 8.98 23.24
N SER A 26 -15.11 9.11 22.11
CA SER A 26 -14.73 10.09 21.08
C SER A 26 -15.15 11.53 21.40
N PHE A 27 -16.04 11.72 22.38
CA PHE A 27 -16.48 13.05 22.83
C PHE A 27 -15.51 13.65 23.85
N ALA A 28 -14.62 12.84 24.42
CA ALA A 28 -13.61 13.28 25.36
C ALA A 28 -12.55 14.19 24.69
N PRO A 29 -12.08 15.27 25.34
CA PRO A 29 -11.06 16.15 24.77
C PRO A 29 -9.70 15.45 24.54
N GLU A 30 -9.42 14.37 25.28
CA GLU A 30 -8.24 13.54 25.09
C GLU A 30 -8.25 12.86 23.71
N PHE A 31 -9.43 12.48 23.22
CA PHE A 31 -9.58 11.85 21.90
C PHE A 31 -9.10 12.78 20.78
N GLN A 32 -9.43 14.07 20.88
CA GLN A 32 -8.93 15.09 19.96
C GLN A 32 -7.39 15.15 19.97
N THR A 33 -6.80 15.09 21.16
CA THR A 33 -5.36 15.26 21.35
C THR A 33 -4.56 14.08 20.83
N TYR A 34 -5.03 12.84 21.08
CA TYR A 34 -4.28 11.62 20.80
C TYR A 34 -4.67 10.93 19.49
N TRP A 35 -5.91 11.09 19.02
CA TRP A 35 -6.40 10.36 17.85
C TRP A 35 -6.67 11.29 16.67
N LEU A 36 -7.48 12.33 16.85
CA LEU A 36 -7.83 13.20 15.72
C LEU A 36 -6.66 14.07 15.27
N ASN A 37 -5.80 14.55 16.18
CA ASN A 37 -4.55 15.22 15.77
C ASN A 37 -3.65 14.30 14.93
N LEU A 38 -3.62 13.00 15.22
CA LEU A 38 -2.85 12.02 14.45
C LEU A 38 -3.43 11.92 13.03
N MET A 39 -4.75 11.72 12.91
CA MET A 39 -5.47 11.67 11.63
C MET A 39 -5.29 12.97 10.81
N TRP A 40 -5.47 14.13 11.42
CA TRP A 40 -5.30 15.42 10.72
C TRP A 40 -3.85 15.70 10.32
N THR A 41 -2.89 15.03 10.96
CA THR A 41 -1.47 15.14 10.63
C THR A 41 -1.07 14.19 9.50
N GLU A 42 -1.52 12.93 9.53
CA GLU A 42 -1.12 11.92 8.54
C GLU A 42 -1.68 12.22 7.15
N LEU A 43 -2.95 12.60 7.03
CA LEU A 43 -3.60 12.89 5.75
C LEU A 43 -2.83 13.85 4.83
N PRO A 44 -2.44 15.07 5.28
CA PRO A 44 -1.65 15.95 4.43
C PRO A 44 -0.22 15.43 4.20
N LEU A 45 0.40 14.78 5.19
CA LEU A 45 1.76 14.23 5.04
C LEU A 45 1.81 13.13 3.98
N GLU A 46 0.81 12.26 3.95
CA GLU A 46 0.67 11.17 2.99
C GLU A 46 0.42 11.71 1.59
N PHE A 47 -0.46 12.71 1.45
CA PHE A 47 -0.66 13.37 0.17
C PHE A 47 0.63 14.02 -0.35
N ILE A 48 1.36 14.72 0.52
CA ILE A 48 2.67 15.29 0.18
C ILE A 48 3.67 14.19 -0.19
N ALA A 49 3.70 13.07 0.53
CA ALA A 49 4.58 11.94 0.23
C ALA A 49 4.24 11.30 -1.12
N PHE A 50 2.96 11.10 -1.43
CA PHE A 50 2.48 10.56 -2.70
C PHE A 50 2.92 11.44 -3.88
N CYS A 51 2.63 12.75 -3.81
CA CYS A 51 3.02 13.71 -4.83
C CYS A 51 4.55 13.86 -4.91
N GLY A 52 5.23 13.87 -3.76
CA GLY A 52 6.68 14.02 -3.64
C GLY A 52 7.43 12.86 -4.26
N ILE A 53 7.08 11.62 -3.95
CA ILE A 53 7.69 10.41 -4.51
C ILE A 53 7.42 10.33 -6.01
N GLY A 54 6.16 10.50 -6.43
CA GLY A 54 5.80 10.48 -7.85
C GLY A 54 6.51 11.58 -8.66
N GLY A 55 6.49 12.81 -8.15
CA GLY A 55 7.13 13.96 -8.76
C GLY A 55 8.65 13.82 -8.82
N TYR A 56 9.29 13.33 -7.74
CA TYR A 56 10.72 13.06 -7.70
C TYR A 56 11.10 12.00 -8.74
N LEU A 57 10.42 10.86 -8.76
CA LEU A 57 10.69 9.77 -9.68
C LEU A 57 10.45 10.20 -11.14
N TRP A 58 9.41 10.97 -11.42
CA TRP A 58 9.16 11.52 -12.75
C TRP A 58 10.23 12.52 -13.18
N LYS A 59 10.64 13.43 -12.30
CA LYS A 59 11.65 14.46 -12.59
C LYS A 59 13.02 13.86 -12.88
N THR A 60 13.38 12.80 -12.15
CA THR A 60 14.67 12.09 -12.26
C THR A 60 14.63 10.92 -13.25
N ARG A 61 13.58 10.83 -14.09
CA ARG A 61 13.42 9.73 -15.06
C ARG A 61 14.58 9.68 -16.05
N ASP A 62 14.89 8.47 -16.50
CA ASP A 62 15.80 8.29 -17.62
C ASP A 62 15.13 8.79 -18.91
N ARG A 63 15.78 9.73 -19.60
CA ARG A 63 15.25 10.31 -20.85
C ARG A 63 15.69 9.51 -22.08
N ASN A 64 16.73 8.70 -21.95
CA ASN A 64 17.24 7.84 -23.02
C ASN A 64 17.12 6.37 -22.60
N ILE A 65 15.89 5.98 -22.23
CA ILE A 65 15.60 4.71 -21.57
C ILE A 65 16.02 3.50 -22.41
N ASP A 66 15.87 3.58 -23.74
CA ASP A 66 16.17 2.48 -24.67
C ASP A 66 17.68 2.22 -24.82
N ALA A 67 18.54 3.16 -24.41
CA ALA A 67 19.99 3.02 -24.48
C ALA A 67 20.62 2.45 -23.20
N VAL A 68 19.81 1.94 -22.25
CA VAL A 68 20.31 1.34 -21.02
C VAL A 68 21.11 0.06 -21.32
N THR A 69 22.30 -0.06 -20.72
CA THR A 69 23.12 -1.27 -20.88
C THR A 69 22.49 -2.46 -20.10
N PRO A 70 22.65 -3.72 -20.56
CA PRO A 70 22.09 -4.90 -19.88
C PRO A 70 22.41 -4.99 -18.38
N ARG A 71 23.64 -4.66 -18.00
CA ARG A 71 24.09 -4.67 -16.59
C ARG A 71 23.33 -3.66 -15.72
N GLU A 72 23.17 -2.44 -16.24
CA GLU A 72 22.46 -1.38 -15.55
C GLU A 72 20.96 -1.68 -15.46
N GLU A 73 20.39 -2.28 -16.50
CA GLU A 73 19.00 -2.73 -16.47
C GLU A 73 18.77 -3.82 -15.42
N MET A 74 19.66 -4.81 -15.31
CA MET A 74 19.60 -5.82 -14.25
C MET A 74 19.64 -5.20 -12.85
N ARG A 75 20.53 -4.21 -12.62
CA ARG A 75 20.59 -3.49 -11.34
C ARG A 75 19.28 -2.75 -11.04
N ARG A 76 18.67 -2.13 -12.05
CA ARG A 76 17.37 -1.45 -11.92
C ARG A 76 16.24 -2.44 -11.64
N LEU A 77 16.24 -3.62 -12.25
CA LEU A 77 15.30 -4.70 -11.95
C LEU A 77 15.43 -5.21 -10.50
N LEU A 78 16.66 -5.42 -10.01
CA LEU A 78 16.89 -5.78 -8.60
C LEU A 78 16.42 -4.68 -7.63
N THR A 79 16.59 -3.42 -8.02
CA THR A 79 16.06 -2.28 -7.24
C THR A 79 14.53 -2.27 -7.26
N LEU A 80 13.89 -2.59 -8.40
CA LEU A 80 12.44 -2.76 -8.48
C LEU A 80 11.95 -3.91 -7.59
N ILE A 81 12.66 -5.04 -7.55
CA ILE A 81 12.35 -6.14 -6.64
C ILE A 81 12.41 -5.67 -5.19
N GLY A 82 13.39 -4.81 -4.84
CA GLY A 82 13.44 -4.14 -3.54
C GLY A 82 12.20 -3.27 -3.24
N TRP A 83 11.73 -2.49 -4.23
CA TRP A 83 10.48 -1.74 -4.12
C TRP A 83 9.26 -2.64 -3.92
N LEU A 84 9.17 -3.74 -4.68
CA LEU A 84 8.08 -4.72 -4.56
C LEU A 84 8.09 -5.44 -3.21
N ALA A 85 9.28 -5.72 -2.65
CA ALA A 85 9.41 -6.27 -1.30
C ALA A 85 8.94 -5.28 -0.23
N ILE A 86 9.27 -3.99 -0.37
CA ILE A 86 8.74 -2.95 0.52
C ILE A 86 7.22 -2.86 0.39
N TYR A 87 6.69 -2.91 -0.85
CA TYR A 87 5.26 -2.86 -1.07
C TYR A 87 4.53 -4.05 -0.43
N ALA A 88 5.01 -5.28 -0.65
CA ALA A 88 4.47 -6.48 -0.01
C ALA A 88 4.52 -6.38 1.53
N PHE A 89 5.62 -5.86 2.08
CA PHE A 89 5.75 -5.63 3.52
C PHE A 89 4.70 -4.64 4.04
N THR A 90 4.46 -3.54 3.34
CA THR A 90 3.42 -2.56 3.73
C THR A 90 2.00 -3.11 3.55
N VAL A 91 1.76 -3.96 2.54
CA VAL A 91 0.48 -4.64 2.35
C VAL A 91 0.20 -5.60 3.51
N TYR A 92 1.20 -6.33 4.01
CA TYR A 92 1.05 -7.17 5.21
C TYR A 92 0.58 -6.35 6.42
N TRP A 93 1.19 -5.20 6.69
CA TRP A 93 0.78 -4.36 7.81
C TRP A 93 -0.63 -3.82 7.62
N GLY A 94 -0.92 -3.24 6.46
CA GLY A 94 -2.23 -2.66 6.21
C GLY A 94 -3.33 -3.70 6.10
N ALA A 95 -3.29 -4.53 5.06
CA ALA A 95 -4.39 -5.42 4.68
C ALA A 95 -4.45 -6.75 5.47
N SER A 96 -3.56 -6.95 6.45
CA SER A 96 -3.64 -8.09 7.36
C SER A 96 -3.56 -7.64 8.81
N TYR A 97 -2.45 -7.05 9.25
CA TYR A 97 -2.27 -6.75 10.67
C TYR A 97 -3.30 -5.73 11.21
N PHE A 98 -3.36 -4.53 10.64
CA PHE A 98 -4.28 -3.48 11.10
C PHE A 98 -5.74 -3.80 10.75
N THR A 99 -6.00 -4.44 9.60
CA THR A 99 -7.34 -4.89 9.23
C THR A 99 -7.92 -5.95 10.18
N GLU A 100 -7.16 -6.98 10.51
CA GLU A 100 -7.67 -8.02 11.43
C GLU A 100 -7.72 -7.51 12.88
N GLN A 101 -6.86 -6.55 13.23
CA GLN A 101 -6.93 -5.85 14.50
C GLN A 101 -8.23 -5.05 14.66
N ASP A 102 -8.72 -4.40 13.61
CA ASP A 102 -9.99 -3.69 13.68
C ASP A 102 -11.16 -4.63 14.03
N GLY A 103 -11.11 -5.87 13.52
CA GLY A 103 -12.04 -6.92 13.90
C GLY A 103 -12.12 -7.17 15.41
N THR A 104 -10.99 -7.14 16.14
CA THR A 104 -11.02 -7.25 17.61
C THR A 104 -11.46 -5.96 18.30
N TRP A 105 -11.22 -4.79 17.71
CA TRP A 105 -11.67 -3.51 18.27
C TRP A 105 -13.19 -3.38 18.20
N HIS A 106 -13.81 -3.86 17.12
CA HIS A 106 -15.27 -4.00 17.00
C HIS A 106 -15.90 -4.87 18.09
N GLN A 107 -15.16 -5.83 18.67
CA GLN A 107 -15.64 -6.62 19.81
C GLN A 107 -15.41 -5.94 21.17
N THR A 108 -14.77 -4.77 21.17
CA THR A 108 -14.35 -4.06 22.39
C THR A 108 -15.23 -2.84 22.68
N VAL A 109 -15.66 -2.11 21.63
CA VAL A 109 -16.41 -0.85 21.78
C VAL A 109 -17.71 -0.85 21.00
N ILE A 110 -18.71 -0.14 21.54
CA ILE A 110 -19.84 0.37 20.74
C ILE A 110 -19.37 1.71 20.19
N ARG A 111 -19.40 1.86 18.87
CA ARG A 111 -18.71 2.96 18.19
C ARG A 111 -19.47 4.28 18.36
N ASP A 112 -18.80 5.29 18.93
CA ASP A 112 -19.33 6.65 18.99
C ASP A 112 -19.28 7.37 17.63
N THR A 113 -18.33 6.98 16.77
CA THR A 113 -18.07 7.57 15.47
C THR A 113 -17.35 6.57 14.56
N ASP A 114 -17.24 6.93 13.29
CA ASP A 114 -16.46 6.19 12.31
C ASP A 114 -14.95 6.38 12.45
N PHE A 115 -14.51 7.41 13.15
CA PHE A 115 -13.10 7.63 13.43
C PHE A 115 -12.69 6.93 14.74
N THR A 116 -12.68 5.60 14.77
CA THR A 116 -12.15 4.84 15.90
C THR A 116 -10.61 4.85 15.88
N PRO A 117 -9.94 4.55 17.00
CA PRO A 117 -8.49 4.32 17.02
C PRO A 117 -8.01 3.35 15.93
N SER A 118 -8.70 2.20 15.77
CA SER A 118 -8.38 1.19 14.77
C SER A 118 -8.61 1.70 13.35
N HIS A 119 -9.72 2.39 13.07
CA HIS A 119 -10.01 2.94 11.74
C HIS A 119 -8.99 4.01 11.31
N ILE A 120 -8.56 4.87 12.23
CA ILE A 120 -7.51 5.87 11.95
C ILE A 120 -6.23 5.15 11.50
N LEU A 121 -5.78 4.14 12.25
CA LEU A 121 -4.55 3.43 11.91
C LEU A 121 -4.67 2.51 10.68
N GLU A 122 -5.83 1.89 10.48
CA GLU A 122 -6.09 1.04 9.34
C GLU A 122 -6.25 1.87 8.05
N PHE A 123 -7.36 2.60 7.95
CA PHE A 123 -7.82 3.23 6.72
C PHE A 123 -7.10 4.52 6.39
N TYR A 124 -6.68 5.26 7.41
CA TYR A 124 -6.13 6.60 7.24
C TYR A 124 -4.61 6.67 7.39
N LEU A 125 -3.97 5.59 7.88
CA LEU A 125 -2.52 5.49 7.96
C LEU A 125 -1.96 4.32 7.14
N SER A 126 -2.30 3.09 7.51
CA SER A 126 -1.64 1.91 6.96
C SER A 126 -1.95 1.70 5.48
N TYR A 127 -3.20 1.99 5.07
CA TYR A 127 -3.66 1.89 3.70
C TYR A 127 -3.01 2.92 2.77
N PRO A 128 -3.04 4.23 3.09
CA PRO A 128 -2.28 5.23 2.35
C PRO A 128 -0.79 4.90 2.24
N ILE A 129 -0.14 4.41 3.31
CA ILE A 129 1.28 4.04 3.25
C ILE A 129 1.55 2.96 2.20
N TYR A 130 0.76 1.88 2.16
CA TYR A 130 0.99 0.84 1.14
C TYR A 130 0.60 1.31 -0.26
N ILE A 131 -0.42 2.17 -0.41
CA ILE A 131 -0.73 2.84 -1.70
C ILE A 131 0.47 3.64 -2.19
N ILE A 132 1.10 4.42 -1.31
CA ILE A 132 2.30 5.22 -1.61
C ILE A 132 3.49 4.32 -1.98
N ALA A 133 3.68 3.20 -1.27
CA ALA A 133 4.73 2.23 -1.59
C ALA A 133 4.50 1.59 -2.98
N GLY A 134 3.26 1.20 -3.30
CA GLY A 134 2.87 0.69 -4.62
C GLY A 134 3.05 1.73 -5.72
N TRP A 135 2.68 2.99 -5.46
CA TRP A 135 2.92 4.12 -6.36
C TRP A 135 4.41 4.33 -6.64
N GLY A 136 5.23 4.29 -5.60
CA GLY A 136 6.69 4.37 -5.72
C GLY A 136 7.26 3.25 -6.59
N ALA A 137 6.84 2.01 -6.37
CA ALA A 137 7.26 0.86 -7.17
C ALA A 137 6.84 0.99 -8.65
N PHE A 138 5.58 1.35 -8.90
CA PHE A 138 5.04 1.55 -10.24
C PHE A 138 5.76 2.68 -10.97
N MET A 139 5.91 3.84 -10.32
CA MET A 139 6.60 4.99 -10.89
C MET A 139 8.07 4.70 -11.15
N TYR A 140 8.75 3.99 -10.25
CA TYR A 140 10.13 3.57 -10.44
C TYR A 140 10.27 2.74 -11.72
N ALA A 141 9.44 1.71 -11.89
CA ALA A 141 9.45 0.86 -13.07
C ALA A 141 9.22 1.67 -14.37
N ARG A 142 8.17 2.51 -14.39
CA ARG A 142 7.78 3.35 -15.54
C ARG A 142 8.86 4.34 -16.00
N THR A 143 9.85 4.62 -15.17
CA THR A 143 10.83 5.69 -15.43
C THR A 143 12.27 5.20 -15.48
N ARG A 144 12.52 3.91 -15.19
CA ARG A 144 13.87 3.31 -15.11
C ARG A 144 14.03 2.05 -15.95
N ILE A 145 12.96 1.35 -16.30
CA ILE A 145 13.05 0.07 -16.99
C ILE A 145 12.34 0.19 -18.35
N PRO A 146 13.01 -0.08 -19.49
CA PRO A 146 12.45 0.11 -20.84
C PRO A 146 11.12 -0.59 -21.06
N GLN A 147 11.02 -1.86 -20.65
CA GLN A 147 9.81 -2.69 -20.76
C GLN A 147 8.59 -2.00 -20.13
N PHE A 148 8.78 -1.39 -18.96
CA PHE A 148 7.72 -0.71 -18.24
C PHE A 148 7.59 0.75 -18.65
N ALA A 149 8.60 1.42 -19.20
CA ALA A 149 8.50 2.81 -19.63
C ALA A 149 7.72 2.96 -20.95
N ASN A 150 8.05 2.11 -21.93
CA ASN A 150 7.51 2.21 -23.29
C ASN A 150 6.05 1.75 -23.38
N LYS A 151 5.62 0.85 -22.49
CA LYS A 151 4.25 0.33 -22.43
C LYS A 151 3.76 0.27 -20.99
N ILE A 152 2.48 0.54 -20.79
CA ILE A 152 1.87 0.40 -19.46
C ILE A 152 1.58 -1.09 -19.25
N SER A 153 2.22 -1.68 -18.25
CA SER A 153 1.89 -3.04 -17.83
C SER A 153 0.50 -3.04 -17.19
N LEU A 154 -0.45 -3.72 -17.82
CA LEU A 154 -1.78 -3.94 -17.24
C LEU A 154 -1.72 -4.63 -15.86
N PRO A 155 -1.00 -5.75 -15.66
CA PRO A 155 -0.96 -6.37 -14.34
C PRO A 155 -0.32 -5.45 -13.30
N PHE A 156 0.72 -4.68 -13.64
CA PHE A 156 1.31 -3.75 -12.67
C PHE A 156 0.38 -2.56 -12.37
N LEU A 157 -0.31 -2.05 -13.38
CA LEU A 157 -1.32 -1.00 -13.18
C LEU A 157 -2.44 -1.48 -12.24
N LEU A 158 -2.98 -2.68 -12.46
CA LEU A 158 -4.01 -3.26 -11.59
C LEU A 158 -3.47 -3.51 -10.18
N PHE A 159 -2.24 -4.02 -10.05
CA PHE A 159 -1.62 -4.29 -8.76
C PHE A 159 -1.41 -3.03 -7.91
N PHE A 160 -1.11 -1.89 -8.54
CA PHE A 160 -1.00 -0.59 -7.88
C PHE A 160 -2.36 0.09 -7.68
N ALA A 161 -3.24 0.07 -8.68
CA ALA A 161 -4.50 0.80 -8.65
C ALA A 161 -5.56 0.12 -7.79
N GLY A 162 -5.48 -1.20 -7.60
CA GLY A 162 -6.47 -1.94 -6.84
C GLY A 162 -6.67 -1.53 -5.39
N PRO A 163 -5.63 -1.16 -4.65
CA PRO A 163 -5.77 -0.41 -3.40
C PRO A 163 -6.80 0.73 -3.41
N PHE A 164 -6.90 1.53 -4.48
CA PHE A 164 -7.88 2.64 -4.52
C PHE A 164 -9.34 2.16 -4.56
N MET A 165 -9.58 0.90 -4.94
CA MET A 165 -10.91 0.29 -4.93
C MET A 165 -11.41 -0.02 -3.52
N ILE A 166 -10.59 0.23 -2.49
CA ILE A 166 -11.01 0.13 -1.09
C ILE A 166 -11.71 1.40 -0.60
N PHE A 167 -11.46 2.57 -1.20
CA PHE A 167 -12.11 3.82 -0.80
C PHE A 167 -13.64 3.80 -0.92
N PRO A 168 -14.24 3.20 -1.97
CA PRO A 168 -15.68 2.95 -1.98
C PRO A 168 -16.16 2.16 -0.78
N ASN A 169 -15.42 1.15 -0.31
CA ASN A 169 -15.81 0.42 0.89
C ASN A 169 -15.61 1.24 2.14
N ILE A 170 -14.54 2.02 2.28
CA ILE A 170 -14.36 2.88 3.46
C ILE A 170 -15.54 3.86 3.53
N GLY A 171 -15.84 4.58 2.46
CA GLY A 171 -17.02 5.46 2.43
C GLY A 171 -18.34 4.72 2.68
N LEU A 172 -18.51 3.50 2.15
CA LEU A 172 -19.70 2.69 2.41
C LEU A 172 -19.69 1.98 3.78
N ASN A 173 -18.55 1.84 4.44
CA ASN A 173 -18.44 1.31 5.80
C ASN A 173 -18.83 2.43 6.78
N GLU A 174 -18.32 3.63 6.53
CA GLU A 174 -18.62 4.82 7.33
C GLU A 174 -20.07 5.29 7.15
N TRP A 175 -20.64 5.20 5.94
CA TRP A 175 -22.04 5.58 5.69
C TRP A 175 -23.01 4.39 5.72
N GLY A 176 -22.61 3.20 5.33
CA GLY A 176 -23.50 2.03 5.23
C GLY A 176 -23.90 1.47 6.59
N HIS A 177 -23.00 1.48 7.58
CA HIS A 177 -23.35 1.08 8.95
C HIS A 177 -24.30 2.08 9.65
N THR A 178 -24.34 3.34 9.21
CA THR A 178 -25.31 4.33 9.71
C THR A 178 -26.71 4.18 9.08
N PHE A 179 -26.83 3.57 7.90
CA PHE A 179 -28.08 3.53 7.13
C PHE A 179 -28.69 2.12 6.94
N TRP A 180 -27.98 1.04 7.26
CA TRP A 180 -28.41 -0.33 6.94
C TRP A 180 -28.25 -1.31 8.12
N PHE A 181 -29.34 -1.98 8.53
CA PHE A 181 -29.38 -3.09 9.50
C PHE A 181 -28.77 -4.41 8.96
N MET A 182 -27.67 -4.38 8.22
CA MET A 182 -27.10 -5.57 7.57
C MET A 182 -25.61 -5.78 7.90
N GLU A 183 -25.28 -5.80 9.19
CA GLU A 183 -23.93 -6.14 9.68
C GLU A 183 -23.53 -7.61 9.44
N GLU A 184 -24.44 -8.51 9.04
CA GLU A 184 -24.21 -9.96 9.11
C GLU A 184 -23.97 -10.68 7.77
N LEU A 185 -23.98 -9.97 6.62
CA LEU A 185 -23.78 -10.63 5.31
C LEU A 185 -22.63 -10.02 4.50
N PHE A 186 -21.48 -10.69 4.52
CA PHE A 186 -20.27 -10.34 3.74
C PHE A 186 -20.48 -10.29 2.22
N THR A 187 -21.62 -10.81 1.73
CA THR A 187 -22.01 -10.77 0.30
C THR A 187 -22.78 -9.51 -0.10
N ALA A 188 -23.06 -8.61 0.85
CA ALA A 188 -23.71 -7.34 0.56
C ALA A 188 -22.87 -6.49 -0.43
N PRO A 189 -23.51 -5.75 -1.36
CA PRO A 189 -22.82 -4.91 -2.35
C PRO A 189 -21.78 -3.94 -1.76
N LEU A 190 -21.94 -3.54 -0.50
CA LEU A 190 -21.01 -2.66 0.21
C LEU A 190 -19.61 -3.26 0.41
N HIS A 191 -19.48 -4.59 0.39
CA HIS A 191 -18.20 -5.30 0.56
C HIS A 191 -17.51 -5.62 -0.78
N TRP A 192 -18.14 -5.34 -1.92
CA TRP A 192 -17.62 -5.74 -3.24
C TRP A 192 -16.30 -5.05 -3.61
N GLY A 193 -16.00 -3.87 -3.06
CA GLY A 193 -14.69 -3.26 -3.25
C GLY A 193 -13.55 -4.13 -2.69
N PHE A 194 -13.81 -4.95 -1.65
CA PHE A 194 -12.79 -5.83 -1.07
C PHE A 194 -12.51 -7.00 -2.01
N VAL A 195 -13.54 -7.45 -2.72
CA VAL A 195 -13.42 -8.47 -3.77
C VAL A 195 -12.59 -7.95 -4.94
N PHE A 196 -12.87 -6.73 -5.43
CA PHE A 196 -12.07 -6.11 -6.49
C PHE A 196 -10.62 -5.86 -6.05
N PHE A 197 -10.43 -5.39 -4.81
CA PHE A 197 -9.12 -5.26 -4.20
C PHE A 197 -8.35 -6.59 -4.19
N GLY A 198 -8.98 -7.67 -3.72
CA GLY A 198 -8.39 -9.02 -3.70
C GLY A 198 -8.05 -9.52 -5.10
N TRP A 199 -8.94 -9.34 -6.09
CA TRP A 199 -8.68 -9.70 -7.49
C TRP A 199 -7.54 -8.92 -8.11
N PHE A 200 -7.43 -7.63 -7.82
CA PHE A 200 -6.34 -6.82 -8.34
C PHE A 200 -5.02 -7.09 -7.61
N ALA A 201 -5.04 -7.53 -6.36
CA ALA A 201 -3.84 -7.99 -5.66
C ALA A 201 -3.20 -9.21 -6.36
N LEU A 202 -4.00 -10.10 -6.97
CA LEU A 202 -3.49 -11.24 -7.76
C LEU A 202 -2.70 -10.81 -9.00
N ALA A 203 -2.83 -9.56 -9.45
CA ALA A 203 -2.03 -9.03 -10.55
C ALA A 203 -0.52 -8.94 -10.22
N VAL A 204 -0.13 -9.17 -8.95
CA VAL A 204 1.26 -9.42 -8.55
C VAL A 204 1.89 -10.56 -9.34
N PHE A 205 1.15 -11.61 -9.67
CA PHE A 205 1.70 -12.75 -10.43
C PHE A 205 2.10 -12.33 -11.84
N GLY A 206 1.25 -11.58 -12.54
CA GLY A 206 1.57 -11.06 -13.87
C GLY A 206 2.74 -10.08 -13.83
N THR A 207 2.84 -9.26 -12.79
CA THR A 207 3.96 -8.33 -12.57
C THR A 207 5.26 -9.10 -12.30
N ALA A 208 5.21 -10.14 -11.47
CA ALA A 208 6.36 -10.99 -11.16
C ALA A 208 6.86 -11.73 -12.41
N CYS A 209 5.96 -12.32 -13.22
CA CYS A 209 6.34 -12.94 -14.49
C CYS A 209 7.05 -11.94 -15.40
N GLN A 210 6.52 -10.73 -15.57
CA GLN A 210 7.15 -9.70 -16.41
C GLN A 210 8.55 -9.30 -15.93
N VAL A 211 8.78 -9.22 -14.62
CA VAL A 211 10.10 -8.94 -14.04
C VAL A 211 11.04 -10.12 -14.26
N LEU A 212 10.58 -11.35 -13.98
CA LEU A 212 11.38 -12.57 -14.12
C LEU A 212 11.76 -12.84 -15.57
N ASP A 213 10.84 -12.65 -16.52
CA ASP A 213 11.10 -12.82 -17.96
C ASP A 213 12.26 -11.94 -18.40
N ARG A 214 12.30 -10.68 -17.95
CA ARG A 214 13.39 -9.76 -18.29
C ARG A 214 14.70 -10.13 -17.60
N VAL A 215 14.65 -10.57 -16.34
CA VAL A 215 15.83 -11.09 -15.63
C VAL A 215 16.42 -12.29 -16.38
N ILE A 216 15.57 -13.23 -16.82
CA ILE A 216 15.99 -14.41 -17.59
C ILE A 216 16.61 -13.98 -18.91
N GLU A 217 15.97 -13.06 -19.66
CA GLU A 217 16.49 -12.57 -20.93
C GLU A 217 17.87 -11.93 -20.80
N LEU A 218 18.05 -11.05 -19.83
CA LEU A 218 19.33 -10.39 -19.55
C LEU A 218 20.41 -11.37 -19.06
N SER A 219 20.02 -12.47 -18.41
CA SER A 219 20.96 -13.46 -17.88
C SER A 219 21.54 -14.39 -18.94
N LYS A 220 20.86 -14.58 -20.09
CA LYS A 220 21.32 -15.45 -21.18
C LYS A 220 22.65 -15.02 -21.79
N GLU A 221 22.96 -13.72 -21.77
CA GLU A 221 24.26 -13.22 -22.23
C GLU A 221 25.38 -13.63 -21.26
N TYR A 222 25.16 -13.47 -19.95
CA TYR A 222 26.10 -13.88 -18.92
C TYR A 222 26.27 -15.40 -18.80
N GLU A 223 25.22 -16.16 -19.08
CA GLU A 223 25.27 -17.63 -19.09
C GLU A 223 26.23 -18.15 -20.17
N LYS A 224 26.25 -17.53 -21.36
CA LYS A 224 27.21 -17.87 -22.42
C LYS A 224 28.65 -17.59 -22.02
N ASP A 225 28.88 -16.48 -21.32
CA ASP A 225 30.20 -16.13 -20.80
C ASP A 225 30.64 -17.09 -19.69
N ALA A 226 29.72 -17.51 -18.82
CA ALA A 226 30.00 -18.45 -17.73
C ALA A 226 30.23 -19.90 -18.20
N LEU A 227 29.52 -20.34 -19.26
CA LEU A 227 29.65 -21.68 -19.85
C LEU A 227 30.81 -21.79 -20.87
N SER A 228 31.47 -20.69 -21.20
CA SER A 228 32.67 -20.67 -22.07
C SER A 228 34.00 -20.70 -21.29
N LEU A 229 33.93 -20.72 -19.96
CA LEU A 229 35.02 -21.02 -19.02
C LEU A 229 35.05 -22.51 -18.66
#